data_AF-A0A7Y9N6E9-F1
#
_entry.id   AF-A0A7Y9N6E9-F1
#
_cell.length_a   1.000
_cell.length_b   1.000
_cell.length_c   1.000
_cell.angle_alpha   90.00
_cell.angle_beta   90.00
_cell.angle_gamma   90.00
#
_symmetry.space_group_name_H-M   'P 1'
#
loop_
_entity.id
_entity.type
_entity.pdbx_description
1 polymer ?
#
loop_
_entity_poly.entity_id
_entity_poly.type
_entity_poly.pdbx_seq_one_letter_code
_entity_poly.pdbx_strand_id
1 'polypeptide(L)'
;MRGWILTLAAITSCAPAMAQPAIQLPIAAGFWTNDDQTCATVRYGYIFDGSRWGSVYYYGPSGNLGPAAELQLITQTRAVEDDFTQMQFGGYDGAGYFRVKATGADRALYRVGAPFREEIQVSDEALIRCSYQAMSPKMKAAMRRFAPALAK
;
A
#
# COMPACT_ATOMS: atom_id res chain seq x y z
N MET A 1 -54.98 -41.70 20.63
CA MET A 1 -53.69 -41.58 19.92
C MET A 1 -53.55 -40.15 19.41
N ARG A 2 -52.74 -39.32 20.08
CA ARG A 2 -52.46 -37.93 19.66
C ARG A 2 -50.94 -37.74 19.72
N GLY A 3 -50.31 -37.75 18.55
CA GLY A 3 -48.88 -37.50 18.39
C GLY A 3 -48.58 -36.02 18.56
N TRP A 4 -47.51 -35.71 19.28
CA TRP A 4 -46.92 -34.38 19.36
C TRP A 4 -45.54 -34.46 18.74
N ILE A 5 -45.36 -33.75 17.62
CA ILE A 5 -44.09 -33.58 16.94
C ILE A 5 -43.35 -32.44 17.65
N LEU A 6 -42.19 -32.74 18.24
CA LEU A 6 -41.24 -31.74 18.71
C LEU A 6 -40.42 -31.26 17.51
N THR A 7 -40.67 -30.04 17.05
CA THR A 7 -39.83 -29.33 16.07
C THR A 7 -38.62 -28.74 16.78
N LEU A 8 -37.41 -29.28 16.53
CA LEU A 8 -36.16 -28.59 16.86
C LEU A 8 -35.90 -27.48 15.83
N ALA A 9 -35.91 -26.23 16.28
CA ALA A 9 -35.40 -25.11 15.50
C ALA A 9 -33.87 -25.13 15.52
N ALA A 10 -33.25 -25.43 14.38
CA ALA A 10 -31.81 -25.27 14.19
C ALA A 10 -31.49 -23.77 14.07
N ILE A 11 -30.91 -23.21 15.14
CA ILE A 11 -30.37 -21.85 15.13
C ILE A 11 -29.01 -21.93 14.44
N THR A 12 -28.97 -21.61 13.15
CA THR A 12 -27.71 -21.40 12.42
C THR A 12 -27.07 -20.13 12.95
N SER A 13 -26.08 -20.29 13.82
CA SER A 13 -25.21 -19.21 14.29
C SER A 13 -24.37 -18.68 13.13
N CYS A 14 -24.90 -17.73 12.37
CA CYS A 14 -24.10 -16.85 11.53
C CYS A 14 -23.27 -15.95 12.47
N ALA A 15 -22.07 -16.39 12.83
CA ALA A 15 -21.08 -15.48 13.39
C ALA A 15 -20.81 -14.41 12.31
N PRO A 16 -20.97 -13.11 12.60
CA PRO A 16 -20.59 -12.08 11.65
C PRO A 16 -19.09 -12.22 11.41
N ALA A 17 -18.70 -12.36 10.14
CA ALA A 17 -17.30 -12.25 9.76
C ALA A 17 -16.78 -10.93 10.35
N MET A 18 -15.88 -11.02 11.32
CA MET A 18 -15.26 -9.85 11.91
C MET A 18 -14.66 -9.02 10.78
N ALA A 19 -15.21 -7.82 10.55
CA ALA A 19 -14.64 -6.88 9.61
C ALA A 19 -13.18 -6.65 10.02
N GLN A 20 -12.25 -6.93 9.12
CA GLN A 20 -10.85 -6.63 9.37
C GLN A 20 -10.72 -5.13 9.66
N PRO A 21 -9.91 -4.72 10.66
CA PRO A 21 -9.65 -3.31 10.91
C PRO A 21 -9.22 -2.65 9.59
N ALA A 22 -9.82 -1.51 9.26
CA ALA A 22 -9.46 -0.77 8.06
C ALA A 22 -7.96 -0.45 8.09
N ILE A 23 -7.26 -0.67 6.97
CA ILE A 23 -5.86 -0.32 6.83
C ILE A 23 -5.70 1.19 7.04
N GLN A 24 -4.96 1.56 8.08
CA GLN A 24 -4.67 2.95 8.39
C GLN A 24 -3.16 3.17 8.24
N LEU A 25 -2.80 3.92 7.21
CA LEU A 25 -1.48 4.53 7.06
C LEU A 25 -1.56 6.01 7.41
N PRO A 26 -0.48 6.61 7.92
CA PRO A 26 -0.44 8.02 8.30
C PRO A 26 -0.38 8.97 7.09
N ILE A 27 -0.56 8.46 5.86
CA ILE A 27 -0.42 9.21 4.60
C ILE A 27 -1.68 9.09 3.75
N ALA A 28 -1.93 10.09 2.91
CA ALA A 28 -3.06 10.06 1.99
C ALA A 28 -2.85 9.01 0.88
N ALA A 29 -3.95 8.41 0.42
CA ALA A 29 -3.95 7.64 -0.82
C ALA A 29 -3.52 8.53 -2.00
N GLY A 30 -2.76 7.95 -2.92
CA GLY A 30 -2.18 8.66 -4.06
C GLY A 30 -0.94 7.98 -4.61
N PHE A 31 -0.32 8.70 -5.56
CA PHE A 31 0.99 8.36 -6.08
C PHE A 31 2.05 9.17 -5.34
N TRP A 32 3.09 8.49 -4.89
CA TRP A 32 4.20 9.04 -4.13
C TRP A 32 5.50 8.79 -4.90
N THR A 33 6.37 9.78 -5.00
CA THR A 33 7.69 9.64 -5.64
C THR A 33 8.75 10.26 -4.77
N ASN A 34 10.03 9.93 -5.00
CA ASN A 34 11.15 10.56 -4.32
C ASN A 34 11.09 12.09 -4.49
N ASP A 35 11.46 12.82 -3.44
CA ASP A 35 11.31 14.28 -3.35
C ASP A 35 12.27 15.08 -4.24
N ASP A 36 13.26 14.40 -4.82
CA ASP A 36 14.15 14.91 -5.87
C ASP A 36 13.57 14.77 -7.29
N GLN A 37 12.41 14.11 -7.44
CA GLN A 37 11.75 13.91 -8.73
C GLN A 37 10.72 15.01 -9.04
N THR A 38 10.50 15.25 -10.33
CA THR A 38 9.43 16.13 -10.80
C THR A 38 8.21 15.31 -11.24
N CYS A 39 7.03 15.61 -10.68
CA CYS A 39 5.77 14.92 -11.01
C CYS A 39 5.47 14.85 -12.52
N ALA A 40 5.83 15.89 -13.27
CA ALA A 40 5.60 15.97 -14.72
C ALA A 40 6.47 15.03 -15.56
N THR A 41 7.57 14.52 -15.02
CA THR A 41 8.56 13.70 -15.76
C THR A 41 8.86 12.36 -15.08
N VAL A 42 8.34 12.15 -13.87
CA VAL A 42 8.57 10.95 -13.07
C VAL A 42 8.17 9.67 -13.81
N ARG A 43 8.99 8.63 -13.59
CA ARG A 43 8.85 7.29 -14.22
C ARG A 43 8.82 6.16 -13.22
N TYR A 44 9.05 6.45 -11.95
CA TYR A 44 9.12 5.53 -10.84
C TYR A 44 8.41 6.17 -9.65
N GLY A 45 7.71 5.37 -8.85
CA GLY A 45 7.20 5.80 -7.57
C GLY A 45 6.41 4.68 -6.93
N TYR A 46 5.57 5.05 -5.97
CA TYR A 46 4.75 4.16 -5.19
C TYR A 46 3.29 4.55 -5.31
N ILE A 47 2.40 3.58 -5.23
CA ILE A 47 0.96 3.80 -5.14
C ILE A 47 0.50 3.33 -3.78
N PHE A 48 -0.22 4.20 -3.07
CA PHE A 48 -1.09 3.81 -1.98
C PHE A 48 -2.55 4.02 -2.41
N ASP A 49 -3.36 2.96 -2.46
CA ASP A 49 -4.76 3.07 -2.85
C ASP A 49 -5.77 2.95 -1.70
N GLY A 50 -5.29 2.99 -0.46
CA GLY A 50 -6.08 2.76 0.74
C GLY A 50 -6.00 1.32 1.26
N SER A 51 -5.56 0.36 0.43
CA SER A 51 -5.44 -1.05 0.82
C SER A 51 -4.14 -1.72 0.35
N ARG A 52 -3.56 -1.24 -0.76
CA ARG A 52 -2.33 -1.74 -1.34
C ARG A 52 -1.25 -0.69 -1.33
N TRP A 53 -0.01 -1.12 -1.13
CA TRP A 53 1.20 -0.33 -1.29
C TRP A 53 2.16 -1.06 -2.22
N GLY A 54 2.89 -0.32 -3.04
CA GLY A 54 3.95 -0.90 -3.86
C GLY A 54 4.43 0.01 -4.96
N SER A 55 5.49 -0.42 -5.64
CA SER A 55 6.14 0.37 -6.68
C SER A 55 5.34 0.32 -7.99
N VAL A 56 5.45 1.39 -8.78
CA VAL A 56 5.04 1.46 -10.18
C VAL A 56 6.14 2.14 -10.96
N TYR A 57 6.56 1.54 -12.07
CA TYR A 57 7.73 2.01 -12.78
C TYR A 57 7.74 1.65 -14.26
N TYR A 58 8.46 2.47 -15.01
CA TYR A 58 8.92 2.17 -16.37
C TYR A 58 10.39 1.78 -16.31
N TYR A 59 10.75 0.76 -17.08
CA TYR A 59 12.11 0.21 -17.14
C TYR A 59 12.69 0.32 -18.57
N GLY A 60 13.93 -0.14 -18.72
CA GLY A 60 14.72 0.00 -19.94
C GLY A 60 15.51 1.32 -20.02
N PRO A 61 16.50 1.42 -20.92
CA PRO A 61 17.48 2.52 -20.96
C PRO A 61 16.87 3.92 -21.06
N SER A 62 15.67 4.02 -21.64
CA SER A 62 14.94 5.27 -21.82
C SER A 62 13.56 5.26 -21.17
N GLY A 63 13.28 4.35 -20.22
CA GLY A 63 11.95 4.23 -19.59
C GLY A 63 10.84 3.98 -20.63
N ASN A 64 11.17 3.21 -21.66
CA ASN A 64 10.30 2.88 -22.78
C ASN A 64 9.54 1.57 -22.58
N LEU A 65 9.95 0.75 -21.60
CA LEU A 65 9.29 -0.52 -21.26
C LEU A 65 8.42 -0.35 -20.01
N GLY A 66 7.30 -1.09 -19.97
CA GLY A 66 6.30 -1.00 -18.90
C GLY A 66 5.00 -0.29 -19.30
N PRO A 67 4.17 0.12 -18.32
CA PRO A 67 4.49 0.17 -16.90
C PRO A 67 4.39 -1.21 -16.22
N ALA A 68 5.27 -1.47 -15.27
CA ALA A 68 5.19 -2.56 -14.31
C ALA A 68 4.73 -2.01 -12.95
N ALA A 69 4.10 -2.86 -12.14
CA ALA A 69 3.71 -2.50 -10.78
C ALA A 69 3.79 -3.72 -9.87
N GLU A 70 4.31 -3.50 -8.66
CA GLU A 70 4.48 -4.52 -7.61
C GLU A 70 3.60 -4.16 -6.41
N LEU A 71 2.29 -4.02 -6.65
CA LEU A 71 1.33 -3.66 -5.61
C LEU A 71 0.98 -4.87 -4.76
N GLN A 72 1.18 -4.74 -3.45
CA GLN A 72 0.88 -5.79 -2.47
C GLN A 72 -0.24 -5.32 -1.54
N LEU A 73 -1.14 -6.24 -1.19
CA LEU A 73 -2.18 -5.99 -0.20
C LEU A 73 -1.56 -5.83 1.18
N ILE A 74 -1.84 -4.71 1.83
CA ILE A 74 -1.52 -4.50 3.23
C ILE A 74 -2.54 -5.30 4.04
N THR A 75 -2.04 -6.26 4.79
CA THR A 75 -2.86 -7.16 5.62
C THR A 75 -3.01 -6.62 7.04
N GLN A 76 -2.00 -5.91 7.53
CA GLN A 76 -1.99 -5.30 8.86
C GLN A 76 -1.11 -4.05 8.86
N THR A 77 -1.43 -3.11 9.75
CA THR A 77 -0.56 -1.98 10.08
C THR A 77 -0.37 -1.88 11.58
N ARG A 78 0.79 -1.38 12.02
CA ARG A 78 1.04 -1.07 13.43
C ARG A 78 1.91 0.16 13.58
N ALA A 79 1.60 1.01 14.55
CA ALA A 79 2.51 2.07 14.95
C ALA A 79 3.77 1.45 15.57
N VAL A 80 4.93 2.03 15.29
CA VAL A 80 6.25 1.67 15.83
C VAL A 80 7.00 2.95 16.22
N GLU A 81 8.25 2.83 16.67
CA GLU A 81 9.04 3.98 17.10
C GLU A 81 9.22 5.05 16.00
N ASP A 82 9.60 6.25 16.42
CA ASP A 82 9.85 7.42 15.56
C ASP A 82 8.66 7.83 14.68
N ASP A 83 7.43 7.60 15.14
CA ASP A 83 6.17 7.90 14.42
C ASP A 83 5.99 7.14 13.09
N PHE A 84 6.72 6.05 12.91
CA PHE A 84 6.50 5.18 11.75
C PHE A 84 5.27 4.29 11.96
N THR A 85 4.64 3.95 10.86
CA THR A 85 3.67 2.86 10.77
C THR A 85 4.26 1.76 9.92
N GLN A 86 4.41 0.57 10.51
CA GLN A 86 4.85 -0.63 9.79
C GLN A 86 3.69 -1.25 9.02
N MET A 87 3.95 -1.59 7.76
CA MET A 87 3.07 -2.35 6.87
C MET A 87 3.44 -3.83 6.89
N GLN A 88 2.42 -4.69 6.95
CA GLN A 88 2.57 -6.14 6.76
C GLN A 88 1.89 -6.57 5.47
N PHE A 89 2.62 -7.23 4.58
CA PHE A 89 2.08 -7.75 3.31
C PHE A 89 1.87 -9.26 3.37
N GLY A 90 0.75 -9.76 2.85
CA GLY A 90 0.56 -11.18 2.50
C GLY A 90 0.86 -12.23 3.57
N GLY A 91 0.73 -11.91 4.86
CA GLY A 91 1.11 -12.84 5.95
C GLY A 91 2.61 -13.15 6.04
N TYR A 92 3.46 -12.33 5.39
CA TYR A 92 4.92 -12.40 5.52
C TYR A 92 5.31 -12.34 6.99
N ASP A 93 6.17 -13.24 7.45
CA ASP A 93 6.71 -13.28 8.82
C ASP A 93 8.25 -13.34 8.76
N GLY A 94 8.84 -12.46 7.95
CA GLY A 94 10.29 -12.31 7.86
C GLY A 94 10.79 -11.14 8.69
N ALA A 95 12.10 -11.13 8.97
CA ALA A 95 12.74 -10.06 9.74
C ALA A 95 12.76 -8.69 9.02
N GLY A 96 12.52 -8.67 7.71
CA GLY A 96 12.40 -7.43 6.94
C GLY A 96 11.14 -6.64 7.27
N TYR A 97 11.17 -5.33 7.02
CA TYR A 97 10.01 -4.46 7.26
C TYR A 97 9.89 -3.34 6.25
N PHE A 98 8.66 -2.87 6.11
CA PHE A 98 8.30 -1.70 5.33
C PHE A 98 7.56 -0.74 6.24
N ARG A 99 8.04 0.49 6.34
CA ARG A 99 7.51 1.49 7.27
C ARG A 99 7.27 2.80 6.54
N VAL A 100 6.23 3.51 6.93
CA VAL A 100 5.96 4.86 6.41
C VAL A 100 5.67 5.81 7.57
N LYS A 101 6.19 7.03 7.46
CA LYS A 101 5.92 8.15 8.36
C LYS A 101 5.45 9.32 7.53
N ALA A 102 4.43 10.04 7.98
CA ALA A 102 4.11 11.33 7.39
C ALA A 102 5.05 12.41 7.91
N THR A 103 5.56 13.25 7.00
CA THR A 103 6.37 14.42 7.32
C THR A 103 5.68 15.73 6.91
N GLY A 104 4.50 15.63 6.30
CA GLY A 104 3.59 16.73 5.94
C GLY A 104 2.36 16.18 5.20
N ALA A 105 1.43 17.04 4.80
CA ALA A 105 0.21 16.61 4.11
C ALA A 105 0.48 15.84 2.79
N ASP A 106 1.50 16.28 2.05
CA ASP A 106 1.94 15.68 0.78
C ASP A 106 3.42 15.22 0.86
N ARG A 107 3.92 14.94 2.07
CA ARG A 107 5.29 14.49 2.30
C ARG A 107 5.34 13.30 3.24
N ALA A 108 6.22 12.35 2.95
CA ALA A 108 6.40 11.15 3.75
C ALA A 108 7.86 10.71 3.76
N LEU A 109 8.19 9.82 4.69
CA LEU A 109 9.43 9.06 4.72
C LEU A 109 9.06 7.59 4.60
N TYR A 110 9.55 6.93 3.56
CA TYR A 110 9.38 5.49 3.36
C TYR A 110 10.68 4.77 3.73
N ARG A 111 10.59 3.85 4.69
CA ARG A 111 11.72 3.12 5.24
C ARG A 111 11.59 1.64 4.91
N VAL A 112 12.65 1.08 4.34
CA VAL A 112 12.78 -0.35 4.08
C VAL A 112 13.91 -0.89 4.95
N GLY A 113 13.59 -1.90 5.76
CA GLY A 113 14.58 -2.71 6.47
C GLY A 113 14.73 -4.04 5.76
N ALA A 114 15.86 -4.25 5.08
CA ALA A 114 16.17 -5.51 4.40
C ALA A 114 17.05 -6.37 5.32
N PRO A 115 16.69 -7.64 5.58
CA PRO A 115 17.51 -8.53 6.38
C PRO A 115 18.78 -8.91 5.61
N PHE A 116 19.93 -8.71 6.25
CA PHE A 116 21.24 -9.18 5.80
C PHE A 116 21.80 -10.18 6.82
N ARG A 117 22.96 -10.78 6.56
CA ARG A 117 23.47 -11.91 7.38
C ARG A 117 23.57 -11.61 8.88
N GLU A 118 23.98 -10.40 9.24
CA GLU A 118 24.31 -10.03 10.62
C GLU A 118 23.52 -8.82 11.11
N GLU A 119 22.76 -8.17 10.23
CA GLU A 119 22.09 -6.89 10.52
C GLU A 119 20.88 -6.66 9.61
N ILE A 120 20.07 -5.64 9.94
CA ILE A 120 19.07 -5.09 9.04
C ILE A 120 19.68 -3.87 8.35
N GLN A 121 19.80 -3.92 7.01
CA GLN A 121 20.15 -2.73 6.24
C GLN A 121 18.91 -1.85 6.06
N VAL A 122 19.03 -0.59 6.49
CA VAL A 122 17.93 0.37 6.47
C VAL A 122 18.16 1.39 5.38
N SER A 123 17.15 1.58 4.53
CA SER A 123 17.11 2.64 3.52
C SER A 123 15.87 3.51 3.76
N ASP A 124 16.08 4.82 3.70
CA ASP A 124 15.03 5.82 3.83
C ASP A 124 14.89 6.60 2.51
N GLU A 125 13.66 6.75 2.05
CA GLU A 125 13.30 7.53 0.88
C GLU A 125 12.34 8.64 1.29
N ALA A 126 12.78 9.88 1.11
CA ALA A 126 11.92 11.04 1.26
C ALA A 126 10.96 11.11 0.06
N LEU A 127 9.66 11.17 0.34
CA LEU A 127 8.62 11.11 -0.69
C LEU A 127 7.79 12.39 -0.71
N ILE A 128 7.35 12.76 -1.92
CA ILE A 128 6.30 13.74 -2.18
C ILE A 128 5.11 13.08 -2.87
N ARG A 129 3.89 13.57 -2.58
CA ARG A 129 2.68 13.13 -3.29
C ARG A 129 2.46 13.97 -4.54
N CYS A 130 2.25 13.33 -5.68
CA CYS A 130 1.87 14.03 -6.91
C CYS A 130 0.36 13.96 -7.13
N SER A 131 -0.24 15.09 -7.50
CA SER A 131 -1.61 15.09 -8.02
C SER A 131 -1.65 14.41 -9.38
N TYR A 132 -2.77 13.75 -9.70
CA TYR A 132 -2.94 13.08 -10.98
C TYR A 132 -2.78 14.05 -12.16
N GLN A 133 -3.23 15.30 -12.02
CA GLN A 133 -3.15 16.33 -13.05
C GLN A 133 -1.70 16.74 -13.36
N ALA A 134 -0.84 16.78 -12.35
CA ALA A 134 0.58 17.15 -12.48
C ALA A 134 1.45 16.04 -13.11
N MET A 135 0.92 14.83 -13.27
CA MET A 135 1.67 13.69 -13.81
C MET A 135 1.87 13.74 -15.33
N SER A 136 2.96 13.11 -15.77
CA SER A 136 3.20 12.83 -17.19
C SER A 136 2.06 12.01 -17.82
N PRO A 137 1.82 12.12 -19.15
CA PRO A 137 0.81 11.28 -19.83
C PRO A 137 1.04 9.78 -19.62
N LYS A 138 2.31 9.34 -19.57
CA LYS A 138 2.68 7.96 -19.28
C LYS A 138 2.25 7.55 -17.87
N MET A 139 2.60 8.34 -16.85
CA MET A 139 2.24 7.99 -15.48
C MET A 139 0.74 8.07 -15.23
N LYS A 140 0.03 9.01 -15.88
CA LYS A 140 -1.44 9.03 -15.90
C LYS A 140 -2.02 7.71 -16.43
N ALA A 141 -1.48 7.18 -17.51
CA ALA A 141 -1.90 5.88 -18.06
C ALA A 141 -1.60 4.71 -17.10
N ALA A 142 -0.44 4.73 -16.44
CA ALA A 142 -0.10 3.73 -15.42
C ALA A 142 -1.07 3.77 -14.22
N MET A 143 -1.37 4.98 -13.71
CA MET A 143 -2.33 5.17 -12.62
C MET A 143 -3.73 4.67 -12.98
N ARG A 144 -4.22 4.97 -14.20
CA ARG A 144 -5.50 4.43 -14.68
C ARG A 144 -5.53 2.90 -14.71
N ARG A 145 -4.40 2.26 -15.04
CA ARG A 145 -4.30 0.81 -15.10
C ARG A 145 -4.25 0.16 -13.72
N PHE A 146 -3.44 0.70 -12.81
CA PHE A 146 -3.13 0.01 -11.54
C PHE A 146 -3.91 0.52 -10.34
N ALA A 147 -4.40 1.77 -10.39
CA ALA A 147 -5.16 2.41 -9.32
C ALA A 147 -6.23 3.39 -9.88
N PRO A 148 -7.22 2.88 -10.64
CA PRO A 148 -8.20 3.72 -11.35
C PRO A 148 -8.99 4.67 -10.43
N ALA A 149 -9.26 4.29 -9.18
CA ALA A 149 -9.96 5.14 -8.21
C ALA A 149 -9.17 6.42 -7.82
N LEU A 150 -7.85 6.42 -8.04
CA LEU A 150 -6.96 7.56 -7.78
C LEU A 150 -6.72 8.42 -9.03
N ALA A 151 -7.15 7.97 -10.20
CA ALA A 151 -6.88 8.64 -11.48
C ALA A 151 -7.86 9.80 -11.76
N LYS A 152 -7.89 10.78 -10.85
CA LYS A 152 -8.84 11.91 -10.87
C LYS A 152 -8.18 13.27 -10.71
#